data_AF-A0A9R0IWM0-F1
#
_entry.id   AF-A0A9R0IWM0-F1
#
_cell.length_a   1.000
_cell.length_b   1.000
_cell.length_c   1.000
_cell.angle_alpha   90.00
_cell.angle_beta   90.00
_cell.angle_gamma   90.00
#
_symmetry.space_group_name_H-M   'P 1'
#
loop_
_entity.id
_entity.type
_entity.pdbx_description
1 polymer ?
#
loop_
_entity_poly.entity_id
_entity_poly.type
_entity_poly.pdbx_seq_one_letter_code
_entity_poly.pdbx_strand_id
1 'polypeptide(L)'
;MDSAQNAAAGNNGVVNAQGNNNNSTNNEGATSDDAKQNLSDVTNSIEKTLGLLHQLYLTVSSFNVASQLPLLQRINSLVTELDNMMKLSGKCNIQVPMEILNLIDDGKNPDDFTKDVLNSCIAKNQITKGKTDAFKSLRKHMLEELDEAFPSEVDAYRDIRASSAAEMKRLAQAQSALPNGDVKVKDTSIAIEPYICRGKIEEEKEQEEK
;
A
#
# COMPACT_ATOMS: atom_id res chain seq x y z
N MET A 1 -7.69 -2.38 -70.88
CA MET A 1 -9.04 -1.78 -70.80
C MET A 1 -9.96 -2.88 -70.32
N ASP A 2 -10.28 -2.80 -69.03
CA ASP A 2 -11.10 -3.76 -68.29
C ASP A 2 -12.53 -3.86 -68.83
N SER A 3 -13.09 -5.06 -68.70
CA SER A 3 -14.53 -5.28 -68.64
C SER A 3 -14.83 -6.36 -67.61
N ALA A 4 -15.59 -5.93 -66.60
CA ALA A 4 -16.74 -6.60 -65.99
C ALA A 4 -16.58 -8.03 -65.41
N GLN A 5 -16.97 -8.19 -64.15
CA GLN A 5 -18.18 -8.95 -63.77
C GLN A 5 -18.44 -8.79 -62.25
N ASN A 6 -19.61 -8.26 -61.85
CA ASN A 6 -20.88 -8.99 -61.57
C ASN A 6 -20.85 -9.60 -60.14
N ALA A 7 -21.88 -9.62 -59.29
CA ALA A 7 -23.30 -9.37 -59.38
C ALA A 7 -23.86 -9.05 -57.98
N ALA A 8 -25.10 -8.58 -57.96
CA ALA A 8 -25.87 -8.16 -56.81
C ALA A 8 -26.55 -9.29 -56.01
N ALA A 9 -27.13 -8.86 -54.88
CA ALA A 9 -28.42 -9.26 -54.28
C ALA A 9 -28.39 -10.10 -52.99
N GLY A 10 -29.21 -9.69 -52.02
CA GLY A 10 -29.71 -10.59 -50.98
C GLY A 10 -30.08 -9.93 -49.65
N ASN A 11 -31.35 -9.59 -49.49
CA ASN A 11 -32.00 -9.08 -48.28
C ASN A 11 -32.03 -10.07 -47.09
N ASN A 12 -32.41 -9.49 -45.93
CA ASN A 12 -33.14 -10.05 -44.78
C ASN A 12 -32.37 -10.75 -43.65
N GLY A 13 -32.58 -10.23 -42.43
CA GLY A 13 -32.91 -11.11 -41.30
C GLY A 13 -32.32 -10.76 -39.94
N VAL A 14 -33.17 -10.16 -39.09
CA VAL A 14 -33.29 -10.45 -37.65
C VAL A 14 -32.17 -9.97 -36.71
N VAL A 15 -32.50 -8.87 -36.04
CA VAL A 15 -32.04 -8.49 -34.69
C VAL A 15 -32.32 -9.61 -33.70
N ASN A 16 -31.28 -10.15 -33.06
CA ASN A 16 -31.40 -10.88 -31.80
C ASN A 16 -30.53 -10.20 -30.75
N ALA A 17 -31.18 -9.51 -29.82
CA ALA A 17 -30.57 -8.99 -28.62
C ALA A 17 -30.48 -10.13 -27.62
N GLN A 18 -29.25 -10.52 -27.24
CA GLN A 18 -28.98 -11.22 -25.99
C GLN A 18 -27.53 -10.89 -25.59
N GLY A 19 -27.35 -9.68 -25.06
CA GLY A 19 -26.14 -9.31 -24.35
C GLY A 19 -26.22 -9.90 -22.95
N ASN A 20 -25.47 -10.98 -22.70
CA ASN A 20 -25.19 -11.46 -21.35
C ASN A 20 -23.70 -11.77 -21.24
N ASN A 21 -22.88 -10.71 -21.32
CA ASN A 21 -21.51 -10.75 -20.86
C ASN A 21 -21.52 -10.53 -19.36
N ASN A 22 -21.80 -11.58 -18.59
CA ASN A 22 -21.36 -11.66 -17.20
C ASN A 22 -19.85 -11.90 -17.22
N ASN A 23 -19.07 -10.86 -17.54
CA ASN A 23 -17.70 -10.81 -17.06
C ASN A 23 -17.78 -10.36 -15.60
N SER A 24 -18.15 -11.31 -14.75
CA SER A 24 -17.84 -11.22 -13.32
C SER A 24 -16.32 -11.19 -13.27
N THR A 25 -15.75 -9.99 -13.23
CA THR A 25 -14.42 -9.78 -12.68
C THR A 25 -14.50 -10.24 -11.24
N ASN A 26 -14.31 -11.55 -11.05
CA ASN A 26 -13.94 -12.16 -9.79
C ASN A 26 -12.57 -11.59 -9.44
N ASN A 27 -12.58 -10.37 -8.89
CA ASN A 27 -11.56 -9.95 -7.94
C ASN A 27 -11.91 -10.66 -6.63
N GLU A 28 -11.84 -12.00 -6.69
CA GLU A 28 -11.67 -12.82 -5.51
C GLU A 28 -10.35 -12.37 -4.92
N GLY A 29 -10.41 -11.73 -3.75
CA GLY A 29 -9.24 -11.24 -3.06
C GLY A 29 -8.23 -12.36 -2.96
N ALA A 30 -7.10 -12.22 -3.65
CA ALA A 30 -5.94 -13.07 -3.45
C ALA A 30 -5.71 -13.13 -1.94
N THR A 31 -5.81 -14.33 -1.38
CA THR A 31 -5.56 -14.48 0.05
C THR A 31 -4.11 -14.08 0.31
N SER A 32 -3.79 -13.59 1.50
CA SER A 32 -2.40 -13.21 1.84
C SER A 32 -1.41 -14.36 1.58
N ASP A 33 -1.88 -15.60 1.57
CA ASP A 33 -1.08 -16.79 1.34
C ASP A 33 -0.77 -17.00 -0.15
N ASP A 34 -1.70 -16.67 -1.05
CA ASP A 34 -1.48 -16.72 -2.50
C ASP A 34 -0.38 -15.73 -2.93
N ALA A 35 -0.39 -14.50 -2.40
CA ALA A 35 0.64 -13.50 -2.70
C ALA A 35 2.04 -13.94 -2.23
N LYS A 36 2.14 -14.56 -1.05
CA LYS A 36 3.40 -15.11 -0.53
C LYS A 36 3.89 -16.28 -1.36
N GLN A 37 2.99 -17.17 -1.79
CA GLN A 37 3.33 -18.31 -2.64
C GLN A 37 3.83 -17.83 -4.00
N ASN A 38 3.13 -16.90 -4.65
CA ASN A 38 3.55 -16.33 -5.93
C ASN A 38 4.93 -15.67 -5.82
N LEU A 39 5.22 -14.96 -4.73
CA LEU A 39 6.54 -14.37 -4.49
C LEU A 39 7.63 -15.44 -4.29
N SER A 40 7.32 -16.51 -3.56
CA SER A 40 8.23 -17.65 -3.40
C SER A 40 8.54 -18.31 -4.74
N ASP A 41 7.53 -18.50 -5.60
CA ASP A 41 7.71 -19.12 -6.91
C ASP A 41 8.61 -18.27 -7.82
N VAL A 42 8.43 -16.94 -7.82
CA VAL A 42 9.32 -16.01 -8.53
C VAL A 42 10.74 -16.08 -7.98
N THR A 43 10.89 -16.12 -6.65
CA THR A 43 12.21 -16.19 -5.99
C THR A 43 12.94 -17.47 -6.37
N ASN A 44 12.25 -18.62 -6.32
CA ASN A 44 12.80 -19.92 -6.72
C ASN A 44 13.22 -19.94 -8.20
N SER A 45 12.44 -19.29 -9.08
CA SER A 45 12.78 -19.16 -10.51
C SER A 45 14.02 -18.28 -10.75
N ILE A 46 14.18 -17.19 -9.97
CA ILE A 46 15.39 -16.35 -10.01
C ILE A 46 16.63 -17.15 -9.58
N GLU A 47 16.55 -17.89 -8.46
CA GLU A 47 17.64 -18.74 -7.98
C GLU A 47 18.01 -19.82 -9.01
N LYS A 48 17.00 -20.46 -9.61
CA LYS A 48 17.21 -21.45 -10.67
C LYS A 48 17.87 -20.83 -11.90
N THR A 49 17.46 -19.62 -12.30
CA THR A 49 18.08 -18.88 -13.41
C THR A 49 19.54 -18.58 -13.14
N LEU A 50 19.87 -18.12 -11.91
CA LEU A 50 21.25 -17.89 -11.49
C LEU A 50 22.07 -19.19 -11.53
N GLY A 51 21.51 -20.30 -11.06
CA GLY A 51 22.13 -21.62 -11.11
C GLY A 51 22.42 -22.08 -12.54
N LEU A 52 21.46 -21.91 -13.46
CA LEU A 52 21.65 -22.22 -14.88
C LEU A 52 22.72 -21.35 -15.53
N LEU A 53 22.76 -20.04 -15.20
CA LEU A 53 23.76 -19.11 -15.70
C LEU A 53 25.18 -19.49 -15.22
N HIS A 54 25.32 -19.83 -13.94
CA HIS A 54 26.60 -20.30 -13.39
C HIS A 54 27.06 -21.60 -14.05
N GLN A 55 26.14 -22.54 -14.22
CA GLN A 55 26.40 -23.84 -14.83
C GLN A 55 26.77 -23.68 -16.32
N LEU A 56 26.15 -22.73 -17.03
CA LEU A 56 26.54 -22.33 -18.37
C LEU A 56 27.96 -21.75 -18.39
N TYR A 57 28.28 -20.81 -17.49
CA TYR A 57 29.61 -20.23 -17.34
C TYR A 57 30.70 -21.30 -17.17
N LEU A 58 30.50 -22.28 -16.28
CA LEU A 58 31.45 -23.37 -16.06
C LEU A 58 31.70 -24.20 -17.33
N THR A 59 30.66 -24.44 -18.12
CA THR A 59 30.75 -25.22 -19.38
C THR A 59 31.52 -24.47 -20.45
N VAL A 60 31.31 -23.16 -20.54
CA VAL A 60 32.00 -22.28 -21.48
C VAL A 60 33.46 -22.07 -21.07
N SER A 61 33.72 -21.88 -19.77
CA SER A 61 35.06 -21.68 -19.23
C SER A 61 35.97 -22.90 -19.39
N SER A 62 35.41 -24.10 -19.44
CA SER A 62 36.13 -25.37 -19.59
C SER A 62 35.71 -26.14 -20.84
N PHE A 63 35.44 -25.40 -21.92
CA PHE A 63 34.86 -25.96 -23.12
C PHE A 63 35.75 -27.04 -23.76
N ASN A 64 35.13 -28.15 -24.18
CA ASN A 64 35.75 -29.20 -24.97
C ASN A 64 34.74 -29.77 -25.97
N VAL A 65 35.19 -30.60 -26.91
CA VAL A 65 34.33 -31.15 -27.97
C VAL A 65 33.15 -31.97 -27.41
N ALA A 66 33.34 -32.68 -26.30
CA ALA A 66 32.29 -33.44 -25.64
C ALA A 66 31.24 -32.56 -24.93
N SER A 67 31.57 -31.30 -24.60
CA SER A 67 30.64 -30.37 -23.96
C SER A 67 29.76 -29.58 -24.93
N GLN A 68 29.90 -29.80 -26.24
CA GLN A 68 29.10 -29.10 -27.27
C GLN A 68 27.60 -29.35 -27.13
N LEU A 69 27.17 -30.60 -26.96
CA LEU A 69 25.76 -30.94 -26.79
C LEU A 69 25.20 -30.44 -25.43
N PRO A 70 25.87 -30.67 -24.29
CA PRO A 70 25.47 -30.08 -23.00
C PRO A 70 25.37 -28.55 -23.02
N LEU A 71 26.24 -27.85 -23.75
CA LEU A 71 26.19 -26.40 -23.89
C LEU A 71 24.88 -25.95 -24.53
N LEU A 72 24.50 -26.55 -25.66
CA LEU A 72 23.23 -26.25 -26.35
C LEU A 72 22.02 -26.54 -25.45
N GLN A 73 22.04 -27.65 -24.73
CA GLN A 73 20.98 -27.99 -23.78
C GLN A 73 20.86 -26.94 -22.67
N ARG A 74 21.98 -26.50 -22.09
CA ARG A 74 22.01 -25.47 -21.03
C ARG A 74 21.49 -24.11 -21.50
N ILE A 75 21.84 -23.70 -22.73
CA ILE A 75 21.31 -22.46 -23.33
C ILE A 75 19.79 -22.56 -23.47
N ASN A 76 19.27 -23.65 -24.02
CA ASN A 76 17.83 -23.86 -24.17
C ASN A 76 17.10 -23.91 -22.81
N SER A 77 17.71 -24.54 -21.80
CA SER A 77 17.18 -24.53 -20.42
C SER A 77 17.12 -23.11 -19.85
N LEU A 78 18.15 -22.28 -20.06
CA LEU A 78 18.16 -20.89 -19.62
C LEU A 78 17.04 -20.08 -20.28
N VAL A 79 16.89 -20.20 -21.60
CA VAL A 79 15.82 -19.50 -22.34
C VAL A 79 14.44 -19.92 -21.84
N THR A 80 14.23 -21.21 -21.61
CA THR A 80 12.95 -21.73 -21.08
C THR A 80 12.67 -21.22 -19.67
N GLU A 81 13.70 -21.14 -18.82
CA GLU A 81 13.53 -20.64 -17.45
C GLU A 81 13.26 -19.12 -17.44
N LEU A 82 13.89 -18.33 -18.31
CA LEU A 82 13.61 -16.90 -18.43
C LEU A 82 12.16 -16.62 -18.87
N ASP A 83 11.61 -17.43 -19.78
CA ASP A 83 10.19 -17.38 -20.17
C ASP A 83 9.27 -17.77 -19.00
N ASN A 84 9.63 -18.79 -18.23
CA ASN A 84 8.90 -19.18 -17.02
C ASN A 84 8.92 -18.06 -15.96
N MET A 85 10.09 -17.45 -15.72
CA MET A 85 10.25 -16.34 -14.79
C MET A 85 9.37 -15.15 -15.18
N MET A 86 9.31 -14.81 -16.48
CA MET A 86 8.40 -13.76 -16.98
C MET A 86 6.93 -14.10 -16.68
N LYS A 87 6.50 -15.34 -16.92
CA LYS A 87 5.12 -15.79 -16.65
C LYS A 87 4.76 -15.76 -15.16
N LEU A 88 5.69 -16.14 -14.29
CA LEU A 88 5.52 -16.08 -12.83
C LEU A 88 5.46 -14.63 -12.35
N SER A 89 6.29 -13.74 -12.92
CA SER A 89 6.29 -12.31 -12.55
C SER A 89 4.95 -11.62 -12.80
N GLY A 90 4.21 -12.01 -13.84
CA GLY A 90 2.88 -11.47 -14.14
C GLY A 90 1.82 -11.75 -13.06
N LYS A 91 2.06 -12.72 -12.17
CA LYS A 91 1.19 -13.04 -11.03
C LYS A 91 1.57 -12.27 -9.76
N CYS A 92 2.71 -11.59 -9.76
CA CYS A 92 3.25 -10.88 -8.61
C CYS A 92 2.95 -9.37 -8.72
N ASN A 93 1.84 -8.92 -8.13
CA ASN A 93 1.43 -7.51 -8.16
C ASN A 93 1.98 -6.74 -6.94
N ILE A 94 3.31 -6.56 -6.89
CA ILE A 94 4.00 -5.79 -5.85
C ILE A 94 4.37 -4.41 -6.38
N GLN A 95 4.04 -3.36 -5.63
CA GLN A 95 4.48 -2.00 -5.93
C GLN A 95 5.80 -1.72 -5.22
N VAL A 96 6.80 -1.27 -5.97
CA VAL A 96 8.13 -0.94 -5.44
C VAL A 96 8.38 0.55 -5.68
N PRO A 97 8.67 1.35 -4.64
CA PRO A 97 9.10 2.73 -4.79
C PRO A 97 10.36 2.87 -5.65
N MET A 98 10.41 3.91 -6.47
CA MET A 98 11.56 4.15 -7.37
C MET A 98 12.85 4.43 -6.61
N GLU A 99 12.78 4.98 -5.39
CA GLU A 99 13.98 5.20 -4.56
C GLU A 99 14.67 3.88 -4.21
N ILE A 100 13.92 2.79 -4.01
CA ILE A 100 14.49 1.47 -3.74
C ILE A 100 15.25 0.95 -4.96
N LEU A 101 14.73 1.16 -6.17
CA LEU A 101 15.41 0.76 -7.40
C LEU A 101 16.77 1.47 -7.56
N ASN A 102 16.82 2.78 -7.26
CA ASN A 102 18.07 3.53 -7.30
C ASN A 102 19.11 3.01 -6.28
N LEU A 103 18.68 2.57 -5.10
CA LEU A 103 19.59 1.95 -4.13
C LEU A 103 20.19 0.64 -4.66
N ILE A 104 19.39 -0.17 -5.35
CA ILE A 104 19.85 -1.43 -5.96
C ILE A 104 20.89 -1.15 -7.06
N ASP A 105 20.62 -0.17 -7.93
CA ASP A 105 21.54 0.22 -9.01
C ASP A 105 22.88 0.74 -8.47
N ASP A 106 22.85 1.47 -7.34
CA ASP A 106 24.02 1.95 -6.62
C ASP A 106 24.76 0.84 -5.82
N GLY A 107 24.21 -0.38 -5.74
CA GLY A 107 24.74 -1.47 -4.93
C GLY A 107 24.61 -1.27 -3.42
N LYS A 108 23.68 -0.43 -2.98
CA LYS A 108 23.36 -0.19 -1.56
C LYS A 108 22.27 -1.15 -1.07
N ASN A 109 22.11 -1.23 0.26
CA ASN A 109 21.07 -2.05 0.85
C ASN A 109 19.69 -1.37 0.68
N PRO A 110 18.69 -1.99 0.01
CA PRO A 110 17.34 -1.43 -0.08
C PRO A 110 16.65 -1.23 1.28
N ASP A 111 17.07 -1.94 2.33
CA ASP A 111 16.54 -1.77 3.68
C ASP A 111 16.86 -0.39 4.29
N ASP A 112 17.89 0.30 3.78
CA ASP A 112 18.22 1.66 4.22
C ASP A 112 17.06 2.63 3.92
N PHE A 113 16.36 2.44 2.80
CA PHE A 113 15.16 3.21 2.49
C PHE A 113 14.07 2.97 3.54
N THR A 114 13.79 1.72 3.87
CA THR A 114 12.78 1.36 4.89
C THR A 114 13.12 1.97 6.24
N LYS A 115 14.41 1.91 6.63
CA LYS A 115 14.92 2.52 7.85
C LYS A 115 14.75 4.04 7.84
N ASP A 116 15.09 4.71 6.74
CA ASP A 116 14.99 6.17 6.62
C ASP A 116 13.53 6.65 6.66
N VAL A 117 12.62 5.93 6.00
CA VAL A 117 11.18 6.21 6.05
C VAL A 117 10.66 6.05 7.47
N LEU A 118 11.05 4.97 8.17
CA LEU A 118 10.65 4.74 9.56
C LEU A 118 11.16 5.84 10.49
N ASN A 119 12.44 6.17 10.40
CA ASN A 119 13.05 7.23 11.20
C ASN A 119 12.42 8.60 10.92
N SER A 120 12.15 8.89 9.64
CA SER A 120 11.44 10.11 9.24
C SER A 120 10.02 10.17 9.81
N CYS A 121 9.32 9.04 9.86
CA CYS A 121 8.00 8.94 10.46
C CYS A 121 8.05 9.20 11.98
N ILE A 122 9.02 8.61 12.69
CA ILE A 122 9.22 8.83 14.13
C ILE A 122 9.50 10.31 14.41
N ALA A 123 10.43 10.92 13.67
CA ALA A 123 10.78 12.32 13.85
C ALA A 123 9.57 13.24 13.57
N LYS A 124 8.84 13.00 12.47
CA LYS A 124 7.63 13.77 12.14
C LYS A 124 6.53 13.60 13.19
N ASN A 125 6.35 12.40 13.73
CA ASN A 125 5.39 12.15 14.80
C ASN A 125 5.75 12.93 16.07
N GLN A 126 7.02 12.89 16.47
CA GLN A 126 7.50 13.64 17.65
C GLN A 126 7.35 15.15 17.48
N ILE A 127 7.70 15.69 16.30
CA ILE A 127 7.51 17.11 15.98
C ILE A 127 6.02 17.47 16.02
N THR A 128 5.15 16.62 15.49
CA THR A 128 3.70 16.85 15.47
C THR A 128 3.12 16.84 16.88
N LYS A 129 3.57 15.90 17.73
CA LYS A 129 3.23 15.88 19.16
C LYS A 129 3.70 17.15 19.86
N GLY A 130 4.97 17.54 19.67
CA GLY A 130 5.52 18.76 20.26
C GLY A 130 4.78 20.03 19.85
N LYS A 131 4.41 20.17 18.56
CA LYS A 131 3.57 21.27 18.08
C LYS A 131 2.20 21.26 18.76
N THR A 132 1.56 20.09 18.84
CA THR A 132 0.27 19.94 19.49
C THR A 132 0.32 20.34 20.96
N ASP A 133 1.35 19.90 21.68
CA ASP A 133 1.50 20.20 23.11
C ASP A 133 1.84 21.67 23.35
N ALA A 134 2.62 22.31 22.46
CA ALA A 134 2.83 23.75 22.48
C ALA A 134 1.53 24.54 22.28
N PHE A 135 0.68 24.14 21.32
CA PHE A 135 -0.64 24.78 21.13
C PHE A 135 -1.57 24.54 22.33
N LYS A 136 -1.55 23.37 22.96
CA LYS A 136 -2.31 23.11 24.20
C LYS A 136 -1.83 24.00 25.34
N SER A 137 -0.52 24.15 25.51
CA SER A 137 0.07 25.00 26.55
C SER A 137 -0.25 26.48 26.32
N LEU A 138 -0.08 26.99 25.10
CA LEU A 138 -0.45 28.35 24.74
C LEU A 138 -1.93 28.62 25.04
N ARG A 139 -2.81 27.71 24.60
CA ARG A 139 -4.24 27.80 24.85
C ARG A 139 -4.56 27.83 26.35
N LYS A 140 -3.88 27.00 27.16
CA LYS A 140 -4.07 26.97 28.61
C LYS A 140 -3.71 28.32 29.22
N HIS A 141 -2.51 28.84 28.95
CA HIS A 141 -2.07 30.13 29.48
C HIS A 141 -2.99 31.28 29.05
N MET A 142 -3.41 31.34 27.78
CA MET A 142 -4.35 32.36 27.33
C MET A 142 -5.70 32.28 28.05
N LEU A 143 -6.18 31.07 28.36
CA LEU A 143 -7.43 30.91 29.12
C LEU A 143 -7.28 31.32 30.58
N GLU A 144 -6.12 31.07 31.20
CA GLU A 144 -5.84 31.48 32.58
C GLU A 144 -5.83 33.01 32.71
N GLU A 145 -5.14 33.72 31.81
CA GLU A 145 -5.11 35.18 31.79
C GLU A 145 -6.49 35.81 31.50
N LEU A 146 -7.28 35.19 30.61
CA LEU A 146 -8.63 35.66 30.31
C LEU A 146 -9.60 35.40 31.46
N ASP A 147 -9.42 34.34 32.24
CA ASP A 147 -10.28 34.00 33.38
C ASP A 147 -10.12 35.03 34.50
N GLU A 148 -8.89 35.54 34.69
CA GLU A 148 -8.59 36.61 35.66
C GLU A 148 -9.19 37.96 35.23
N ALA A 149 -9.12 38.29 33.93
CA ALA A 149 -9.59 39.58 33.42
C ALA A 149 -11.11 39.62 33.09
N PHE A 150 -11.68 38.52 32.60
CA PHE A 150 -13.03 38.43 32.01
C PHE A 150 -13.70 37.06 32.28
N PRO A 151 -14.09 36.78 33.54
CA PRO A 151 -14.57 35.45 33.93
C PRO A 151 -15.89 35.05 33.24
N SER A 152 -16.82 35.99 33.05
CA SER A 152 -18.12 35.69 32.43
C SER A 152 -17.99 35.27 30.96
N GLU A 153 -17.03 35.84 30.24
CA GLU A 153 -16.76 35.56 28.84
C GLU A 153 -16.06 34.20 28.67
N VAL A 154 -15.19 33.82 29.62
CA VAL A 154 -14.53 32.51 29.63
C VAL A 154 -15.55 31.38 29.86
N ASP A 155 -16.52 31.56 30.75
CA ASP A 155 -17.60 30.59 30.95
C ASP A 155 -18.42 30.39 29.68
N ALA A 156 -18.83 31.47 29.01
CA ALA A 156 -19.53 31.39 27.73
C ALA A 156 -18.68 30.67 26.66
N TYR A 157 -17.36 30.92 26.62
CA TYR A 157 -16.45 30.24 25.71
C TYR A 157 -16.32 28.72 26.02
N ARG A 158 -16.29 28.32 27.29
CA ARG A 158 -16.26 26.91 27.70
C ARG A 158 -17.50 26.16 27.23
N ASP A 159 -18.68 26.79 27.32
CA ASP A 159 -19.95 26.22 26.86
C ASP A 159 -20.01 26.07 25.33
N ILE A 160 -19.58 27.09 24.59
CA ILE A 160 -19.49 27.03 23.11
C ILE A 160 -18.53 25.93 22.68
N ARG A 161 -17.40 25.76 23.38
CA ARG A 161 -16.43 24.71 23.07
C ARG A 161 -16.99 23.32 23.36
N ALA A 162 -17.66 23.14 24.50
CA ALA A 162 -18.24 21.86 24.90
C ALA A 162 -19.34 21.41 23.92
N SER A 163 -20.22 22.35 23.52
CA SER A 163 -21.27 22.09 22.52
C SER A 163 -20.68 21.76 21.15
N SER A 164 -19.69 22.53 20.66
CA SER A 164 -19.00 22.26 19.39
C SER A 164 -18.31 20.89 19.37
N ALA A 165 -17.67 20.51 20.48
CA ALA A 165 -17.02 19.20 20.60
C ALA A 165 -18.04 18.04 20.61
N ALA A 166 -19.19 18.23 21.26
CA ALA A 166 -20.26 17.24 21.30
C ALA A 166 -20.93 17.07 19.92
N GLU A 167 -21.13 18.17 19.19
CA GLU A 167 -21.68 18.17 17.83
C GLU A 167 -20.75 17.44 16.85
N MET A 168 -19.46 17.74 16.91
CA MET A 168 -18.46 17.07 16.07
C MET A 168 -18.35 15.57 16.37
N LYS A 169 -18.44 15.17 17.64
CA LYS A 169 -18.48 13.76 18.04
C LYS A 169 -19.72 13.04 17.50
N ARG A 170 -20.88 13.70 17.49
CA ARG A 170 -22.12 13.15 16.90
C ARG A 170 -21.98 12.96 15.39
N LEU A 171 -21.42 13.94 14.69
CA LEU A 171 -21.18 13.86 13.24
C LEU A 171 -20.23 12.72 12.87
N ALA A 172 -19.13 12.57 13.62
CA ALA A 172 -18.18 11.47 13.43
C ALA A 172 -18.81 10.09 13.68
N GLN A 173 -19.69 9.98 14.68
CA GLN A 173 -20.42 8.74 14.97
C GLN A 173 -21.47 8.41 13.89
N ALA A 174 -22.19 9.42 13.39
CA ALA A 174 -23.17 9.27 12.33
C ALA A 174 -22.55 8.85 10.99
N GLN A 175 -21.33 9.31 10.68
CA GLN A 175 -20.59 8.89 9.48
C GLN A 175 -19.99 7.46 9.59
N SER A 176 -19.87 6.90 10.80
CA SER A 176 -19.26 5.58 11.02
C SER A 176 -20.23 4.38 10.93
N ALA A 177 -21.49 4.59 10.57
CA ALA A 177 -22.50 3.53 10.42
C ALA A 177 -22.71 3.19 8.94
N LEU A 178 -21.96 2.20 8.42
CA LEU A 178 -22.31 1.49 7.18
C LEU A 178 -22.91 0.12 7.53
N PRO A 179 -23.83 -0.45 6.72
CA PRO A 179 -24.68 -1.59 7.12
C PRO A 179 -24.00 -2.96 7.04
N ASN A 180 -22.76 -3.04 6.55
CA ASN A 180 -22.16 -4.31 6.14
C ASN A 180 -20.84 -4.59 6.89
N GLY A 181 -20.96 -5.29 8.02
CA GLY A 181 -20.17 -6.46 8.41
C GLY A 181 -18.64 -6.43 8.58
N ASP A 182 -17.88 -5.43 8.12
CA ASP A 182 -16.41 -5.50 8.15
C ASP A 182 -15.74 -4.77 9.33
N VAL A 183 -14.61 -5.35 9.76
CA VAL A 183 -13.81 -4.93 10.92
C VAL A 183 -13.34 -3.49 10.78
N LYS A 184 -13.64 -2.69 11.81
CA LYS A 184 -13.32 -1.27 11.95
C LYS A 184 -11.81 -1.05 12.02
N VAL A 185 -11.18 -0.79 10.87
CA VAL A 185 -9.87 -0.13 10.86
C VAL A 185 -10.09 1.25 11.47
N LYS A 186 -9.39 1.54 12.56
CA LYS A 186 -9.36 2.86 13.18
C LYS A 186 -8.75 3.76 12.12
N ASP A 187 -9.60 4.50 11.40
CA ASP A 187 -9.16 5.52 10.44
C ASP A 187 -8.20 6.44 11.15
N THR A 188 -6.91 6.18 10.97
CA THR A 188 -5.86 7.14 11.28
C THR A 188 -5.77 8.04 10.06
N SER A 189 -6.92 8.62 9.69
CA SER A 189 -6.91 9.80 8.84
C SER A 189 -6.11 10.82 9.62
N ILE A 190 -5.01 11.28 9.01
CA ILE A 190 -4.34 12.53 9.36
C ILE A 190 -5.29 13.67 8.95
N ALA A 191 -6.55 13.61 9.39
CA ALA A 191 -7.22 14.81 9.78
C ALA A 191 -6.38 15.35 10.93
N ILE A 192 -6.14 16.64 10.92
CA ILE A 192 -5.92 17.35 12.16
C ILE A 192 -7.25 17.16 12.92
N GLU A 193 -7.42 16.01 13.57
CA GLU A 193 -8.43 15.78 14.57
C GLU A 193 -8.31 17.00 15.47
N PRO A 194 -9.36 17.81 15.64
CA PRO A 194 -9.33 18.79 16.69
C PRO A 194 -9.17 17.95 17.93
N TYR A 195 -7.99 18.08 18.56
CA TYR A 195 -7.66 17.46 19.82
C TYR A 195 -8.68 17.94 20.85
N ILE A 196 -9.83 17.27 20.84
CA ILE A 196 -10.84 17.28 21.87
C ILE A 196 -10.09 16.75 23.07
N CYS A 197 -9.97 17.61 24.09
CA CYS A 197 -9.39 17.31 25.38
C CYS A 197 -10.01 16.02 25.93
N ARG A 198 -9.38 14.88 25.63
CA ARG A 198 -9.60 13.62 26.33
C ARG A 198 -8.71 13.65 27.56
N GLY A 199 -8.99 14.59 28.46
CA GLY A 199 -8.62 14.44 29.85
C GLY A 199 -9.60 13.45 30.46
N LYS A 200 -9.25 12.17 30.47
CA LYS A 200 -9.72 11.21 31.49
C LYS A 200 -8.95 9.88 31.41
N ILE A 201 -8.18 9.67 32.49
CA ILE A 201 -7.84 8.40 33.15
C ILE A 201 -6.67 7.63 32.53
N GLU A 202 -5.45 8.05 32.87
CA GLU A 202 -4.28 7.16 32.91
C GLU A 202 -3.22 7.70 33.91
N GLU A 203 -3.68 8.15 35.09
CA GLU A 203 -2.79 8.62 36.17
C GLU A 203 -3.38 8.33 37.57
N GLU A 204 -4.02 7.17 37.74
CA GLU A 204 -4.33 6.59 39.05
C GLU A 204 -3.79 5.16 39.07
N LYS A 205 -2.47 5.01 39.33
CA LYS A 205 -1.87 3.81 39.97
C LYS A 205 -0.38 3.85 40.29
N GLU A 206 0.23 5.03 40.44
CA GLU A 206 1.65 5.10 40.88
C GLU A 206 1.87 6.18 41.94
N GLN A 207 1.02 6.19 42.97
CA GLN A 207 1.26 6.93 44.22
C GLN A 207 0.37 6.42 45.37
N GLU A 208 0.32 5.09 45.56
CA GLU A 208 -0.10 4.49 46.83
C GLU A 208 0.74 3.24 47.10
N GLU A 209 2.05 3.44 47.20
CA GLU A 209 2.93 2.57 48.00
C GLU A 209 4.09 3.40 48.55
N LYS A 210 3.81 4.10 49.65
CA LYS A 210 4.76 4.44 50.71
C LYS A 210 4.03 4.46 52.04
#